data_AF-A0A4Q3AK28-F1
#
_entry.id   AF-A0A4Q3AK28-F1
#
_cell.length_a   1.000
_cell.length_b   1.000
_cell.length_c   1.000
_cell.angle_alpha   90.00
_cell.angle_beta   90.00
_cell.angle_gamma   90.00
#
_symmetry.space_group_name_H-M   'P 1'
#
loop_
_entity.id
_entity.type
_entity.pdbx_description
1 polymer ?
#
loop_
_entity_poly.entity_id
_entity_poly.type
_entity_poly.pdbx_seq_one_letter_code
_entity_poly.pdbx_strand_id
1 'polypeptide(L)'
;MNTTASNLANVGQVASNPGEAYRTMKPVFRTHFDAASGMSTVDVESVVAAGEAPTKRYDPGNPMADKDGNVWESAVDETRELVDMMETARTYQNNVEVMQTAKTLITQTLNLGRS
;
A
#
# COMPACT_ATOMS: atom_id res chain seq x y z
N MET A 1 -1.99 -3.74 1.90
CA MET A 1 -2.14 -2.95 3.15
C MET A 1 -0.81 -2.53 3.78
N ASN A 2 0.24 -3.35 3.77
CA ASN A 2 1.50 -2.99 4.47
C ASN A 2 2.18 -1.74 3.88
N THR A 3 2.17 -1.57 2.55
CA THR A 3 2.78 -0.42 1.87
C THR A 3 2.07 0.90 2.16
N THR A 4 0.74 0.96 2.05
CA THR A 4 -0.06 2.18 2.33
C THR A 4 0.06 2.62 3.78
N ALA A 5 0.08 1.67 4.74
CA ALA A 5 0.29 1.98 6.15
C ALA A 5 1.71 2.52 6.43
N SER A 6 2.73 1.96 5.77
CA SER A 6 4.10 2.46 5.87
C SER A 6 4.24 3.87 5.27
N ASN A 7 3.57 4.14 4.14
CA ASN A 7 3.56 5.46 3.53
C ASN A 7 2.95 6.49 4.48
N LEU A 8 1.76 6.19 5.03
CA LEU A 8 1.07 7.08 5.96
C LEU A 8 1.88 7.34 7.24
N ALA A 9 2.59 6.33 7.76
CA ALA A 9 3.42 6.47 8.95
C ALA A 9 4.66 7.36 8.74
N ASN A 10 5.08 7.55 7.48
CA ASN A 10 6.22 8.39 7.12
C ASN A 10 5.81 9.70 6.43
N VAL A 11 4.53 10.06 6.47
CA VAL A 11 4.04 11.38 6.07
C VAL A 11 4.67 12.44 6.97
N GLY A 12 5.11 13.55 6.36
CA GLY A 12 5.66 14.69 7.09
C GLY A 12 7.03 14.46 7.73
N GLN A 13 7.63 13.28 7.57
CA GLN A 13 9.01 13.04 7.97
C GLN A 13 9.96 13.96 7.18
N VAL A 14 10.96 14.49 7.89
CA VAL A 14 12.01 15.32 7.32
C VAL A 14 13.35 14.64 7.41
N ALA A 15 14.17 14.79 6.38
CA ALA A 15 15.53 14.28 6.33
C ALA A 15 16.54 15.38 6.05
N SER A 16 17.78 15.12 6.45
CA SER A 16 18.92 16.03 6.22
C SER A 16 19.41 16.01 4.77
N ASN A 17 19.05 14.97 4.00
CA ASN A 17 19.45 14.85 2.61
C ASN A 17 18.34 14.23 1.74
N PRO A 18 18.36 14.45 0.41
CA PRO A 18 17.31 13.99 -0.49
C PRO A 18 17.28 12.48 -0.70
N GLY A 19 18.37 11.78 -0.37
CA GLY A 19 18.44 10.31 -0.47
C GLY A 19 17.82 9.60 0.72
N GLU A 20 17.85 10.23 1.89
CA GLU A 20 17.24 9.74 3.14
C GLU A 20 15.77 10.14 3.27
N ALA A 21 15.31 11.14 2.50
CA ALA A 21 13.92 11.54 2.50
C ALA A 21 13.02 10.42 1.97
N TYR A 22 12.01 10.08 2.77
CA TYR A 22 11.10 8.98 2.48
C TYR A 22 10.29 9.25 1.20
N ARG A 23 10.01 8.17 0.47
CA ARG A 23 9.20 8.19 -0.76
C ARG A 23 8.15 7.11 -0.67
N THR A 24 6.98 7.38 -1.22
CA THR A 24 5.88 6.42 -1.29
C THR A 24 6.35 5.11 -1.91
N MET A 25 6.03 3.98 -1.27
CA MET A 25 6.33 2.65 -1.76
C MET A 25 5.08 2.01 -2.35
N LYS A 26 5.19 1.38 -3.52
CA LYS A 26 4.09 0.66 -4.16
C LYS A 26 4.50 -0.76 -4.59
N PRO A 27 3.64 -1.78 -4.36
CA PRO A 27 3.89 -3.12 -4.84
C PRO A 27 3.64 -3.20 -6.35
N VAL A 28 4.54 -3.89 -7.06
CA VAL A 28 4.39 -4.27 -8.47
C VAL A 28 3.95 -5.73 -8.51
N PHE A 29 2.85 -5.99 -9.20
CA PHE A 29 2.28 -7.31 -9.36
C PHE A 29 2.57 -7.85 -10.75
N ARG A 30 2.95 -9.13 -10.84
CA ARG A 30 3.13 -9.84 -12.11
C ARG A 30 2.14 -10.99 -12.20
N THR A 31 1.50 -11.14 -13.35
CA THR A 31 0.66 -12.29 -13.64
C THR A 31 1.53 -13.50 -13.94
N HIS A 32 1.26 -14.60 -13.24
CA HIS A 32 1.83 -15.90 -13.54
C HIS A 32 0.72 -16.79 -14.09
N PHE A 33 0.92 -17.31 -15.30
CA PHE A 33 -0.02 -18.23 -15.93
C PHE A 33 0.56 -19.63 -15.90
N ASP A 34 -0.13 -20.53 -15.19
CA ASP A 34 0.21 -21.95 -15.22
C ASP A 34 -0.59 -22.65 -16.32
N ALA A 35 0.11 -22.97 -17.41
CA ALA A 35 -0.48 -23.64 -18.56
C ALA A 35 -0.93 -25.09 -18.27
N ALA A 36 -0.43 -25.73 -17.21
CA ALA A 36 -0.81 -27.10 -16.86
C ALA A 36 -2.13 -27.15 -16.07
N SER A 37 -2.36 -26.19 -15.17
CA SER A 37 -3.62 -26.06 -14.43
C SER A 37 -4.65 -25.15 -15.10
N GLY A 38 -4.25 -24.37 -16.11
CA GLY A 38 -5.09 -23.37 -16.77
C GLY A 38 -5.40 -22.17 -15.87
N MET A 39 -4.71 -22.03 -14.75
CA MET A 39 -5.00 -21.03 -13.72
C MET A 39 -4.05 -19.84 -13.83
N SER A 40 -4.61 -18.64 -13.70
CA SER A 40 -3.84 -17.40 -13.65
C SER A 40 -3.76 -16.92 -12.20
N THR A 41 -2.54 -16.81 -11.68
CA THR A 41 -2.25 -16.25 -10.35
C THR A 41 -1.54 -14.91 -10.49
N VAL A 42 -1.48 -14.16 -9.40
CA VAL A 42 -0.78 -12.88 -9.33
C VAL A 42 0.21 -12.95 -8.18
N ASP A 43 1.49 -12.70 -8.49
CA ASP A 43 2.56 -12.68 -7.50
C ASP A 43 3.06 -11.25 -7.30
N VAL A 44 3.51 -10.95 -6.07
CA VAL A 44 4.20 -9.69 -5.78
C VAL A 44 5.62 -9.82 -6.29
N GLU A 45 5.96 -9.05 -7.32
CA GLU A 45 7.28 -9.09 -7.94
C GLU A 45 8.29 -8.25 -7.13
N SER A 46 7.91 -7.03 -6.76
CA SER A 46 8.78 -6.12 -6.02
C SER A 46 7.97 -4.98 -5.38
N VAL A 47 8.59 -4.27 -4.43
CA VAL A 47 8.09 -2.99 -3.92
C VAL A 47 9.04 -1.91 -4.40
N VAL A 48 8.52 -0.93 -5.14
CA VAL A 48 9.32 0.15 -5.73
C VAL A 48 8.96 1.49 -5.10
N ALA A 49 9.94 2.39 -5.02
CA ALA A 49 9.67 3.79 -4.74
C ALA A 49 8.87 4.40 -5.92
N ALA A 50 7.76 5.03 -5.60
CA ALA A 50 6.84 5.65 -6.52
C ALA A 50 6.49 7.05 -6.02
N GLY A 51 5.94 7.89 -6.88
CA GLY A 51 5.59 9.27 -6.53
C GLY A 51 6.67 10.28 -6.87
N GLU A 52 6.52 11.48 -6.32
CA GLU A 52 7.35 12.63 -6.65
C GLU A 52 8.69 12.62 -5.91
N ALA A 53 9.60 13.53 -6.31
CA ALA A 53 10.84 13.73 -5.58
C ALA A 53 10.57 14.47 -4.25
N PRO A 54 11.31 14.17 -3.18
CA PRO A 54 11.27 14.92 -1.92
C PRO A 54 11.44 16.43 -2.13
N THR A 55 10.62 17.22 -1.45
CA THR A 55 10.64 18.69 -1.58
C THR A 55 11.64 19.30 -0.60
N LYS A 56 12.46 20.24 -1.08
CA LYS A 56 13.43 20.98 -0.24
C LYS A 56 12.74 22.18 0.42
N ARG A 57 12.88 22.31 1.74
CA ARG A 57 12.40 23.47 2.52
C ARG A 57 13.54 24.05 3.36
N TYR A 58 13.63 25.38 3.44
CA TYR A 58 14.57 26.05 4.32
C TYR A 58 13.97 26.16 5.73
N ASP A 59 14.61 25.51 6.71
CA ASP A 59 14.19 25.49 8.12
C ASP A 59 15.43 25.29 9.02
N PRO A 60 16.24 26.34 9.24
CA PRO A 60 17.50 26.26 9.98
C PRO A 60 17.33 25.97 11.48
N GLY A 61 16.10 26.10 12.02
CA GLY A 61 15.78 25.76 13.41
C GLY A 61 15.48 24.27 13.62
N ASN A 62 15.39 23.50 12.54
CA ASN A 62 15.05 22.08 12.60
C ASN A 62 16.27 21.23 13.00
N PRO A 63 16.15 20.30 13.97
CA PRO A 63 17.24 19.38 14.33
C PRO A 63 17.74 18.52 13.17
N MET A 64 16.89 18.29 12.17
CA MET A 64 17.19 17.50 10.97
C MET A 64 17.70 18.34 9.80
N ALA A 65 17.95 19.64 10.01
CA ALA A 65 18.47 20.52 8.97
C ALA A 65 19.90 20.16 8.58
N ASP A 66 20.20 20.28 7.29
CA ASP A 66 21.55 20.17 6.76
C ASP A 66 22.43 21.37 7.19
N LYS A 67 23.71 21.31 6.80
CA LYS A 67 24.70 22.36 7.11
C LYS A 67 24.29 23.75 6.60
N ASP A 68 23.43 23.80 5.60
CA ASP A 68 22.94 25.01 4.96
C ASP A 68 21.56 25.42 5.50
N GLY A 69 21.03 24.73 6.52
CA GLY A 69 19.74 25.03 7.15
C GLY A 69 18.52 24.50 6.40
N ASN A 70 18.68 23.50 5.53
CA ASN A 70 17.58 22.94 4.75
C ASN A 70 17.15 21.56 5.26
N VAL A 71 15.86 21.28 5.11
CA VAL A 71 15.25 19.97 5.33
C VAL A 71 14.62 19.46 4.05
N TRP A 72 14.55 18.14 3.93
CA TRP A 72 13.92 17.45 2.81
C TRP A 72 12.67 16.75 3.30
N GLU A 73 11.50 17.17 2.81
CA GLU A 73 10.22 16.59 3.18
C GLU A 73 9.94 15.31 2.39
N SER A 74 9.41 14.32 3.10
CA SER A 74 8.88 13.08 2.54
C SER A 74 7.91 13.36 1.38
N ALA A 75 8.11 12.68 0.26
CA ALA A 75 7.26 12.81 -0.93
C ALA A 75 6.05 11.87 -0.84
N VAL A 76 5.22 12.04 0.20
CA VAL A 76 4.00 11.27 0.41
C VAL A 76 2.80 12.21 0.44
N ASP A 77 1.83 11.96 -0.44
CA ASP A 77 0.54 12.63 -0.42
C ASP A 77 -0.39 11.92 0.57
N GLU A 78 -0.55 12.51 1.75
CA GLU A 78 -1.41 11.98 2.82
C GLU A 78 -2.84 11.75 2.36
N THR A 79 -3.42 12.70 1.61
CA THR A 79 -4.82 12.61 1.16
C THR A 79 -4.98 11.41 0.25
N ARG A 80 -4.04 11.23 -0.67
CA ARG A 80 -4.06 10.10 -1.59
C ARG A 80 -3.89 8.76 -0.88
N GLU A 81 -2.95 8.65 0.06
CA GLU A 81 -2.71 7.39 0.79
C GLU A 81 -3.88 7.04 1.73
N LEU A 82 -4.55 8.03 2.32
CA LEU A 82 -5.78 7.80 3.10
C LEU A 82 -6.92 7.28 2.21
N VAL A 83 -7.09 7.82 1.01
CA VAL A 83 -8.08 7.31 0.04
C VAL A 83 -7.76 5.88 -0.36
N ASP A 84 -6.51 5.58 -0.71
CA ASP A 84 -6.05 4.23 -1.07
C ASP A 84 -6.29 3.23 0.08
N MET A 85 -6.08 3.68 1.32
CA MET A 85 -6.36 2.88 2.52
C MET A 85 -7.87 2.61 2.68
N MET A 86 -8.72 3.62 2.50
CA MET A 86 -10.18 3.46 2.57
C MET A 86 -10.71 2.50 1.49
N GLU A 87 -10.23 2.63 0.26
CA GLU A 87 -10.57 1.74 -0.85
C GLU A 87 -10.13 0.30 -0.57
N THR A 88 -8.91 0.13 -0.05
CA THR A 88 -8.37 -1.19 0.33
C THR A 88 -9.19 -1.82 1.46
N ALA A 89 -9.55 -1.05 2.49
CA ALA A 89 -10.36 -1.52 3.61
C ALA A 89 -11.76 -1.96 3.14
N ARG A 90 -12.40 -1.16 2.28
CA ARG A 90 -13.71 -1.49 1.70
C ARG A 90 -13.65 -2.74 0.83
N THR A 91 -12.60 -2.87 0.01
CA THR A 91 -12.39 -4.06 -0.82
C THR A 91 -12.19 -5.31 0.03
N TYR A 92 -11.40 -5.21 1.11
CA TYR A 92 -11.23 -6.31 2.07
C TYR A 92 -12.55 -6.71 2.72
N GLN A 93 -13.34 -5.74 3.19
CA GLN A 93 -14.65 -6.00 3.77
C GLN A 93 -15.58 -6.71 2.78
N ASN A 94 -15.67 -6.22 1.55
CA ASN A 94 -16.47 -6.84 0.50
C ASN A 94 -16.02 -8.28 0.22
N ASN A 95 -14.71 -8.53 0.13
CA ASN A 95 -14.18 -9.87 -0.11
C ASN A 95 -14.53 -10.84 1.03
N VAL A 96 -14.43 -10.40 2.29
CA VAL A 96 -14.84 -11.19 3.44
C VAL A 96 -16.34 -11.53 3.39
N GLU A 97 -17.18 -10.57 3.02
CA GLU A 97 -18.63 -10.79 2.87
C GLU A 97 -18.97 -11.77 1.75
N VAL A 98 -18.28 -11.66 0.60
CA VAL A 98 -18.42 -12.61 -0.52
C VAL A 98 -18.02 -14.02 -0.08
N MET A 99 -16.91 -14.18 0.64
CA MET A 99 -16.48 -15.49 1.15
C MET A 99 -17.47 -16.07 2.16
N GLN A 100 -18.03 -15.23 3.05
CA GLN A 100 -19.02 -15.67 4.03
C GLN A 100 -20.34 -16.09 3.34
N THR A 101 -20.75 -15.36 2.32
CA THR A 101 -21.91 -15.71 1.48
C THR A 101 -21.68 -17.04 0.77
N ALA A 102 -20.52 -17.21 0.13
CA ALA A 102 -20.15 -18.45 -0.54
C ALA A 102 -20.15 -19.65 0.42
N LYS A 103 -19.57 -19.48 1.63
CA LYS A 103 -19.60 -20.50 2.69
C LYS A 103 -21.03 -20.89 3.08
N THR A 104 -21.91 -19.90 3.21
CA THR A 104 -23.32 -20.12 3.57
C THR A 104 -24.04 -20.93 2.49
N LEU A 105 -23.87 -20.54 1.22
CA LEU A 105 -24.46 -21.24 0.07
C LEU A 105 -23.97 -22.69 -0.04
N ILE A 106 -22.67 -22.93 0.13
CA ILE A 106 -22.09 -24.28 0.15
C ILE A 106 -22.70 -25.12 1.28
N THR A 107 -22.82 -24.54 2.49
CA THR A 107 -23.38 -25.24 3.65
C THR A 107 -24.86 -25.59 3.43
N GLN A 108 -25.65 -24.66 2.88
CA GLN A 108 -27.05 -24.92 2.53
C GLN A 108 -27.18 -26.02 1.48
N THR A 109 -26.32 -26.00 0.46
CA THR A 109 -26.29 -27.03 -0.60
C THR A 109 -25.98 -28.42 -0.03
N LEU A 110 -25.00 -28.52 0.88
CA LEU A 110 -24.66 -29.78 1.55
C LEU A 110 -25.79 -30.30 2.44
N ASN A 111 -26.53 -29.41 3.10
CA ASN A 111 -27.69 -29.79 3.92
C ASN A 111 -28.86 -30.29 3.06
N LEU A 112 -29.08 -29.71 1.87
CA LEU A 112 -30.08 -30.19 0.91
C LEU A 112 -29.72 -31.56 0.33
N GLY A 113 -28.44 -31.85 0.12
CA GLY A 113 -27.99 -33.17 -0.36
C GLY A 113 -28.04 -34.30 0.69
N ARG A 114 -28.38 -33.99 1.95
CA ARG A 114 -28.48 -34.95 3.06
C ARG A 114 -29.92 -35.40 3.37
N SER A 115 -30.93 -34.88 2.66
CA SER A 115 -32.33 -35.28 2.76
C SER A 115 -32.74 -36.25 1.67
#